data_AF-A0A819VST8-F1
#
_entry.id   AF-A0A819VST8-F1
#
_cell.length_a   1.000
_cell.length_b   1.000
_cell.length_c   1.000
_cell.angle_alpha   90.00
_cell.angle_beta   90.00
_cell.angle_gamma   90.00
#
_symmetry.space_group_name_H-M   'P 1'
#
loop_
_entity.id
_entity.type
_entity.pdbx_description
1 polymer ?
#
loop_
_entity_poly.entity_id
_entity_poly.type
_entity_poly.pdbx_seq_one_letter_code
_entity_poly.pdbx_strand_id
1 'polypeptide(L)'
;MIESLLQSTLECFYNQTCINQLNSYLLSNSSLDVKALDSSLTSRFVEKSTMEELINKLLIEQWNLSMIHENYYNACQPISCIYSYTTRNDIIYTLTIVIGLVGGIIEILKFVIPPVIQSFAQYWFKTK
;
A
#
# COMPACT_ATOMS: atom_id res chain seq x y z
N MET A 1 13.08 -20.31 6.89
CA MET A 1 13.94 -19.48 7.77
C MET A 1 13.22 -18.22 8.25
N ILE A 2 12.58 -17.45 7.35
CA ILE A 2 11.78 -16.26 7.74
C ILE A 2 10.59 -16.64 8.62
N GLU A 3 9.85 -17.71 8.28
CA GLU A 3 8.70 -18.16 9.07
C GLU A 3 9.06 -18.54 10.52
N SER A 4 10.20 -19.20 10.72
CA SER A 4 10.69 -19.57 12.05
C SER A 4 11.03 -18.34 12.89
N LEU A 5 11.54 -17.28 12.27
CA LEU A 5 11.80 -16.00 12.94
C LEU A 5 10.49 -15.29 13.30
N LEU A 6 9.52 -15.28 12.38
CA LEU A 6 8.20 -14.68 12.60
C LEU A 6 7.46 -15.33 13.77
N GLN A 7 7.60 -16.65 13.94
CA GLN A 7 7.01 -17.39 15.06
C GLN A 7 7.78 -17.26 16.38
N SER A 8 9.01 -16.73 16.39
CA SER A 8 9.79 -16.54 17.62
C SER A 8 9.26 -15.39 18.48
N THR A 9 9.56 -15.40 19.78
CA THR A 9 9.18 -14.35 20.74
C THR A 9 10.42 -13.65 21.32
N LEU A 10 10.22 -12.47 21.92
CA LEU A 10 11.30 -11.69 22.56
C LEU A 10 11.38 -11.91 24.09
N GLU A 11 10.82 -13.00 24.61
CA GLU A 11 10.75 -13.32 26.03
C GLU A 11 12.11 -13.32 26.73
N CYS A 12 13.18 -13.72 26.02
CA CYS A 12 14.55 -13.73 26.55
C CYS A 12 15.00 -12.36 27.07
N PHE A 13 14.49 -11.26 26.50
CA PHE A 13 14.87 -9.91 26.90
C PHE A 13 14.32 -9.50 28.27
N TYR A 14 13.35 -10.23 28.81
CA TYR A 14 12.79 -10.03 30.15
C TYR A 14 13.39 -10.96 31.21
N ASN A 15 14.34 -11.83 30.82
CA ASN A 15 14.95 -12.81 31.72
C ASN A 15 16.47 -12.66 31.77
N GLN A 16 16.99 -12.26 32.94
CA GLN A 16 18.43 -12.02 33.12
C GLN A 16 19.27 -13.29 32.88
N THR A 17 18.78 -14.47 33.24
CA THR A 17 19.48 -15.73 33.01
C THR A 17 19.64 -16.00 31.52
N CYS A 18 18.59 -15.75 30.75
CA CYS A 18 18.61 -15.91 29.30
C CYS A 18 19.58 -14.91 28.64
N ILE A 19 19.54 -13.64 29.07
CA ILE A 19 20.48 -12.62 28.61
C ILE A 19 21.92 -13.01 28.93
N ASN A 20 22.21 -13.49 30.15
CA ASN A 20 23.57 -13.89 30.53
C ASN A 20 24.09 -15.03 29.66
N GLN A 21 23.23 -15.99 29.29
CA GLN A 21 23.57 -17.04 28.34
C GLN A 21 23.85 -16.46 26.95
N LEU A 22 22.98 -15.58 26.44
CA LEU A 22 23.17 -14.93 25.15
C LEU A 22 24.45 -14.09 25.09
N ASN A 23 24.77 -13.39 26.19
CA ASN A 23 25.96 -12.57 26.35
C ASN A 23 27.24 -13.40 26.18
N SER A 24 27.25 -14.63 26.70
CA SER A 24 28.38 -15.55 26.54
C SER A 24 28.66 -15.94 25.07
N TYR A 25 27.62 -15.98 24.23
CA TYR A 25 27.74 -16.30 22.81
C TYR A 25 28.09 -15.10 21.94
N LEU A 26 27.60 -13.89 22.27
CA LEU A 26 27.69 -12.72 21.40
C LEU A 26 28.80 -11.72 21.78
N LEU A 27 29.14 -11.61 23.07
CA LEU A 27 29.89 -10.45 23.60
C LEU A 27 31.10 -10.88 24.44
N SER A 28 31.84 -11.87 23.94
CA SER A 28 32.96 -12.55 24.62
C SER A 28 34.09 -11.63 25.14
N ASN A 29 34.14 -10.35 24.74
CA ASN A 29 35.21 -9.41 25.07
C ASN A 29 34.75 -8.00 25.51
N SER A 30 33.44 -7.77 25.69
CA SER A 30 32.92 -6.45 26.09
C SER A 30 32.15 -6.54 27.40
N SER A 31 32.63 -5.86 28.44
CA SER A 31 31.96 -5.72 29.73
C SER A 31 30.81 -4.71 29.63
N LEU A 32 29.77 -5.06 28.86
CA LEU A 32 28.52 -4.33 28.85
C LEU A 32 27.60 -4.93 29.92
N ASP A 33 27.15 -4.10 30.86
CA ASP A 33 26.15 -4.47 31.86
C ASP A 33 24.77 -4.48 31.20
N VAL A 34 24.44 -5.59 30.53
CA VAL A 34 23.15 -5.81 29.88
C VAL A 34 22.15 -6.33 30.90
N LYS A 35 21.14 -5.51 31.20
CA LYS A 35 20.04 -5.87 32.12
C LYS A 35 18.80 -6.27 31.36
N ALA A 36 18.05 -7.20 31.96
CA ALA A 36 16.72 -7.57 31.51
C ALA A 36 15.76 -6.37 31.57
N LEU A 37 14.82 -6.36 30.63
CA LEU A 37 13.70 -5.43 30.61
C LEU A 37 12.78 -5.68 31.80
N ASP A 38 12.17 -4.60 32.29
CA ASP A 38 11.24 -4.65 33.41
C ASP A 38 9.83 -5.03 32.92
N SER A 39 9.37 -6.21 33.33
CA SER A 39 8.05 -6.75 33.02
C SER A 39 6.89 -6.03 33.73
N SER A 40 7.20 -5.23 34.76
CA SER A 40 6.19 -4.46 35.49
C SER A 40 5.78 -3.17 34.76
N LEU A 41 6.56 -2.73 33.77
CA LEU A 41 6.25 -1.56 32.97
C LEU A 41 5.09 -1.87 32.02
N THR A 42 4.21 -0.88 31.82
CA THR A 42 3.09 -1.01 30.90
C THR A 42 3.61 -0.98 29.45
N SER A 43 3.58 -2.12 28.77
CA SER A 43 3.86 -2.25 27.34
C SER A 43 2.56 -2.53 26.57
N ARG A 44 2.54 -2.16 25.30
CA ARG A 44 1.45 -2.50 24.38
C ARG A 44 1.46 -3.98 24.00
N PHE A 45 2.65 -4.59 23.98
CA PHE A 45 2.83 -5.99 23.64
C PHE A 45 3.09 -6.81 24.92
N VAL A 46 2.64 -8.06 24.89
CA VAL A 46 2.94 -8.99 25.99
C VAL A 46 4.27 -9.65 25.69
N GLU A 47 5.02 -10.07 26.71
CA GLU A 47 6.34 -10.71 26.55
C GLU A 47 6.32 -11.89 25.56
N LYS A 48 5.20 -12.62 25.51
CA LYS A 48 4.98 -13.79 24.64
C LYS A 48 4.48 -13.45 23.23
N SER A 49 4.38 -12.18 22.87
CA SER A 49 4.00 -11.78 21.52
C SER A 49 5.05 -12.24 20.51
N THR A 50 4.59 -12.73 19.36
CA THR A 50 5.47 -13.22 18.30
C THR A 50 6.07 -12.07 17.51
N MET A 51 7.24 -12.30 16.91
CA MET A 51 7.89 -11.30 16.07
C MET A 51 6.99 -10.86 14.90
N GLU A 52 6.14 -11.77 14.40
CA GLU A 52 5.10 -11.45 13.41
C GLU A 52 4.10 -10.41 13.94
N GLU A 53 3.56 -10.60 15.15
CA GLU A 53 2.64 -9.64 15.76
C GLU A 53 3.29 -8.26 15.94
N LEU A 54 4.54 -8.25 16.39
CA LEU A 54 5.32 -7.02 16.57
C LEU A 54 5.52 -6.30 15.24
N ILE A 55 5.98 -7.00 14.20
CA ILE A 55 6.22 -6.45 12.85
C ILE A 55 4.92 -5.93 12.23
N ASN A 56 3.82 -6.67 12.33
CA ASN A 56 2.51 -6.25 11.82
C ASN A 56 1.98 -4.98 12.49
N LYS A 57 2.51 -4.64 13.68
CA LYS A 57 2.21 -3.41 14.40
C LYS A 57 3.37 -2.42 14.40
N LEU A 58 4.32 -2.59 13.48
CA LEU A 58 5.48 -1.73 13.24
C LEU A 58 6.44 -1.60 14.43
N LEU A 59 6.36 -2.53 15.40
CA LEU A 59 7.10 -2.50 16.67
C LEU A 59 6.84 -1.24 17.50
N ILE A 60 5.71 -0.55 17.26
CA ILE A 60 5.40 0.72 17.94
C ILE A 60 4.74 0.43 19.29
N GLU A 61 5.45 0.71 20.37
CA GLU A 61 4.92 0.62 21.74
C GLU A 61 3.87 1.70 22.03
N GLN A 62 4.12 2.94 21.62
CA GLN A 62 3.26 4.08 21.93
C GLN A 62 3.12 5.01 20.73
N TRP A 63 1.88 5.40 20.40
CA TRP A 63 1.60 6.38 19.37
C TRP A 63 1.52 7.77 20.01
N ASN A 64 2.60 8.53 19.91
CA ASN A 64 2.59 9.93 20.30
C ASN A 64 2.30 10.81 19.08
N LEU A 65 1.06 11.30 18.97
CA LEU A 65 0.63 12.21 17.89
C LEU A 65 1.37 13.56 17.88
N SER A 66 2.08 13.89 18.96
CA SER A 66 2.91 15.10 19.05
C SER A 66 4.33 14.89 18.51
N MET A 67 4.76 13.65 18.27
CA MET A 67 6.06 13.36 17.67
C MET A 67 5.92 13.36 16.14
N ILE A 68 6.35 14.47 15.53
CA ILE A 68 6.45 14.60 14.09
C ILE A 68 7.64 13.75 13.63
N HIS A 69 7.37 12.64 12.94
CA HIS A 69 8.39 11.74 12.42
C HIS A 69 9.01 12.24 11.10
N GLU A 70 9.20 13.55 10.94
CA GLU A 70 9.75 14.18 9.73
C GLU A 70 11.15 13.65 9.41
N ASN A 71 12.03 13.56 10.39
CA ASN A 71 13.39 13.05 10.17
C ASN A 71 13.40 11.57 9.73
N TYR A 72 12.51 10.76 10.31
CA TYR A 72 12.37 9.35 9.92
C TYR A 72 11.79 9.24 8.50
N TYR A 73 10.75 10.03 8.19
CA TYR A 73 10.18 10.10 6.86
C TYR A 73 11.23 10.54 5.83
N ASN A 74 11.98 11.60 6.10
CA ASN A 74 13.02 12.10 5.20
C ASN A 74 14.14 11.08 4.96
N ALA A 75 14.47 10.26 5.96
CA ALA A 75 15.47 9.21 5.83
C ALA A 75 14.96 7.97 5.09
N CYS A 76 13.67 7.63 5.23
CA CYS A 76 13.08 6.40 4.73
C CYS A 76 12.10 6.60 3.56
N GLN A 77 11.90 7.83 3.08
CA GLN A 77 10.98 8.09 1.98
C GLN A 77 11.44 7.34 0.72
N PRO A 78 10.51 6.71 0.00
CA PRO A 78 10.85 6.04 -1.24
C PRO A 78 11.36 7.07 -2.26
N ILE A 79 12.43 6.73 -2.98
CA ILE A 79 12.98 7.57 -4.06
C ILE A 79 11.94 7.77 -5.18
N SER A 80 11.10 6.76 -5.41
CA SER A 80 9.99 6.81 -6.34
C SER A 80 8.79 6.05 -5.78
N CYS A 81 7.62 6.69 -5.81
CA CYS A 81 6.37 6.02 -5.50
C CYS A 81 5.86 5.31 -6.76
N ILE A 82 5.72 3.98 -6.69
CA ILE A 82 5.04 3.21 -7.74
C ILE A 82 3.62 2.96 -7.26
N TYR A 83 2.67 3.61 -7.92
CA TYR A 83 1.25 3.38 -7.73
C TYR A 83 0.80 2.26 -8.66
N SER A 84 0.28 1.17 -8.10
CA SER A 84 -0.45 0.16 -8.87
C SER A 84 -1.89 0.63 -9.03
N TYR A 85 -2.23 1.11 -10.22
CA TYR A 85 -3.64 1.31 -10.57
C TYR A 85 -4.27 -0.06 -10.80
N THR A 86 -5.02 -0.55 -9.81
CA THR A 86 -5.91 -1.71 -10.02
C THR A 86 -7.14 -1.22 -10.77
N THR A 87 -7.01 -1.03 -12.08
CA THR A 87 -8.16 -0.70 -12.93
C THR A 87 -9.01 -1.94 -13.10
N ARG A 88 -10.19 -1.93 -12.47
CA ARG A 88 -11.18 -3.00 -12.64
C ARG A 88 -11.73 -2.92 -14.07
N ASN A 89 -11.45 -3.93 -14.89
CA ASN A 89 -12.02 -4.16 -16.23
C ASN A 89 -11.65 -3.17 -17.36
N ASP A 90 -10.40 -2.73 -17.48
CA ASP A 90 -9.95 -1.88 -18.61
C ASP A 90 -10.28 -2.46 -19.99
N ILE A 91 -10.22 -3.78 -20.15
CA ILE A 91 -10.49 -4.46 -21.42
C ILE A 91 -11.97 -4.30 -21.82
N ILE A 92 -12.89 -4.51 -20.89
CA ILE A 92 -14.34 -4.41 -21.16
C ILE A 92 -14.75 -2.94 -21.39
N TYR A 93 -14.13 -2.01 -20.65
CA TYR A 93 -14.35 -0.59 -20.84
C TYR A 93 -13.92 -0.13 -22.24
N THR A 94 -12.72 -0.51 -22.67
CA THR A 94 -12.18 -0.20 -24.00
C THR A 94 -13.07 -0.75 -25.12
N LEU A 95 -13.52 -2.01 -24.98
CA LEU A 95 -14.39 -2.65 -25.99
C LEU A 95 -15.74 -1.93 -26.12
N THR A 96 -16.33 -1.54 -24.99
CA THR A 96 -17.63 -0.84 -24.97
C THR A 96 -17.53 0.53 -25.63
N ILE A 97 -16.43 1.25 -25.44
CA ILE A 97 -16.17 2.53 -26.12
C ILE A 97 -16.09 2.33 -27.64
N VAL A 98 -15.34 1.32 -28.12
CA VAL A 98 -15.20 1.07 -29.55
C VAL A 98 -16.55 0.72 -30.19
N ILE A 99 -17.32 -0.16 -29.56
CA ILE A 99 -18.65 -0.54 -30.05
C ILE A 99 -19.59 0.68 -30.05
N GLY A 100 -19.57 1.49 -28.98
CA GLY A 100 -20.36 2.70 -28.86
C GLY A 100 -20.03 3.76 -29.91
N LEU A 101 -18.74 3.96 -30.22
CA LEU A 101 -18.30 4.90 -31.26
C LEU A 101 -18.74 4.46 -32.65
N VAL A 102 -18.51 3.19 -33.01
CA VAL A 102 -18.89 2.68 -34.33
C VAL A 102 -20.41 2.71 -34.50
N GLY A 103 -21.15 2.21 -33.51
CA GLY A 103 -22.61 2.22 -33.54
C GLY A 103 -23.20 3.63 -33.55
N GLY A 104 -22.69 4.51 -32.68
CA GLY A 104 -23.18 5.88 -32.55
C GLY A 104 -22.97 6.71 -33.81
N ILE A 105 -21.79 6.65 -34.43
CA ILE A 105 -21.49 7.40 -35.65
C ILE A 105 -22.41 6.97 -36.80
N ILE A 106 -22.64 5.67 -36.97
CA ILE A 106 -23.48 5.12 -38.04
C ILE A 106 -24.94 5.59 -37.87
N GLU A 107 -25.48 5.51 -36.66
CA GLU A 107 -26.87 5.89 -36.40
C GLU A 107 -27.09 7.41 -36.50
N ILE A 108 -26.16 8.22 -35.99
CA ILE A 108 -26.22 9.69 -36.15
C ILE A 108 -26.20 10.06 -37.64
N LEU A 109 -25.32 9.43 -38.42
CA LEU A 109 -25.19 9.74 -39.84
C LEU A 109 -26.47 9.40 -40.61
N LYS A 110 -27.10 8.26 -40.33
CA LYS A 110 -28.40 7.88 -40.92
C LYS A 110 -29.52 8.87 -40.57
N PHE A 111 -29.49 9.43 -39.36
CA PHE A 111 -30.50 10.40 -38.92
C PHE A 111 -30.29 11.78 -39.56
N VAL A 112 -29.03 12.20 -39.73
CA VAL A 112 -28.67 13.54 -40.22
C VAL A 112 -28.70 13.66 -41.74
N ILE A 113 -28.36 12.60 -42.49
CA ILE A 113 -28.30 12.65 -43.96
C ILE A 113 -29.64 13.03 -44.61
N PRO A 114 -30.79 12.39 -44.28
CA PRO A 114 -32.07 12.68 -44.93
C PRO A 114 -32.53 14.15 -44.85
N PRO A 115 -32.53 14.81 -43.67
CA PRO A 115 -32.96 16.21 -43.57
C PRO A 115 -31.97 17.18 -44.25
N VAL A 116 -30.67 16.86 -44.24
CA VAL A 116 -29.65 17.66 -44.92
C VAL A 116 -29.85 17.62 -46.43
N ILE A 117 -30.06 16.43 -47.01
CA ILE A 117 -30.32 16.27 -48.46
C ILE A 117 -31.62 16.99 -48.85
N GLN A 118 -32.68 16.86 -48.06
CA GLN A 118 -33.96 17.53 -48.34
C GLN A 118 -33.82 19.06 -48.33
N SER A 119 -33.12 19.61 -47.34
CA SER A 119 -32.88 21.05 -47.23
C SER A 119 -32.04 21.57 -48.39
N PHE A 120 -31.00 20.82 -48.77
CA PHE A 120 -30.13 21.17 -49.90
C PHE A 120 -30.88 21.12 -51.23
N ALA A 121 -31.71 20.09 -51.45
CA ALA A 121 -32.54 19.95 -52.65
C ALA A 121 -33.57 21.08 -52.75
N GLN A 122 -34.26 21.41 -51.66
CA GLN A 122 -35.22 22.53 -51.62
C GLN A 122 -34.55 23.88 -51.90
N TYR A 123 -33.36 24.11 -51.35
CA TYR A 123 -32.60 25.33 -51.61
C TYR A 123 -32.22 25.42 -53.09
N TRP A 124 -31.71 24.33 -53.68
CA TRP A 124 -31.28 24.28 -55.08
C TRP A 124 -32.43 24.53 -56.06
N PHE A 125 -33.61 23.94 -55.82
CA PHE A 125 -34.82 24.18 -56.62
C PHE A 125 -35.38 25.60 -56.46
N LYS A 126 -35.05 26.32 -55.38
CA LYS A 126 -35.49 27.70 -55.16
C LYS A 126 -34.58 28.75 -55.80
N THR A 127 -33.32 28.39 -56.07
CA THR A 127 -32.31 29.23 -56.74
C THR A 127 -32.29 29.11 -58.27
N LYS A 128 -33.11 28.23 -58.85
CA LYS A 128 -33.26 28.03 -60.30
C LYS A 128 -34.63 28.51 -60.75
#